data_AF-A0A958C756-F1
#
_entry.id   AF-A0A958C756-F1
#
_cell.length_a   1.000
_cell.length_b   1.000
_cell.length_c   1.000
_cell.angle_alpha   90.00
_cell.angle_beta   90.00
_cell.angle_gamma   90.00
#
_symmetry.space_group_name_H-M   'P 1'
#
loop_
_entity.id
_entity.type
_entity.pdbx_description
1 polymer ?
#
loop_
_entity_poly.entity_id
_entity_poly.type
_entity_poly.pdbx_seq_one_letter_code
_entity_poly.pdbx_strand_id
1 'polypeptide(L)'
;MEKLPKTTSYIELLKNHIDLTHVPFSDRGSRLLVFKTENHDTLYIKLAERLTALQPGLDTYRFRPPYIQDLTLIDAEGMALAFNLTTYPHQLVFETRLGAFRLAFNRGDTIAIGLPEDTDAGIRFRVSTQLWQRTDDGGSLRAVRNLAYHCSGQVLRNEVGLEREAYVVELVAAGGQDLTIHLNIRNDPNVNGMTVPFSQTLAERQRDWEEWFDRVPRVDERFSRHYYYAWWVMRNNLVAPLGRVTREAMMPSKINYVGIWNWDACFHALAYRHVDAELARNQLRTMIDCQLPDGMIPDAVYDEEVVASIEHPFKAEVTKPPIMAWAALKLHETDPDDAFLAEIYIPLVRWNAWWFSMNDDDADGLVQYNHPYSSGLDDSPLWDYGMPVESPDINTYLCVQMGSLAVIAEALGMDSEGAMWRRRASAIVQRMINDFWDENSGTFRALHDHQPIDVTTPFNLYPLWTGQLP
;
A
#
# COMPACT_ATOMS: atom_id res chain seq x y z
N MET A 1 0.09 1.81 -40.88
CA MET A 1 0.36 0.87 -39.77
C MET A 1 -0.84 -0.04 -39.65
N GLU A 2 -0.66 -1.31 -40.00
CA GLU A 2 -1.68 -2.35 -39.85
C GLU A 2 -2.17 -2.40 -38.39
N LYS A 3 -3.49 -2.48 -38.22
CA LYS A 3 -4.10 -2.76 -36.93
C LYS A 3 -3.70 -4.18 -36.54
N LEU A 4 -2.75 -4.29 -35.62
CA LEU A 4 -2.40 -5.52 -34.93
C LEU A 4 -3.68 -6.16 -34.32
N PRO A 5 -3.77 -7.49 -34.26
CA PRO A 5 -4.98 -8.20 -33.82
C PRO A 5 -5.36 -7.78 -32.40
N LYS A 6 -6.66 -7.86 -32.06
CA LYS A 6 -7.17 -7.62 -30.70
C LYS A 6 -6.31 -8.37 -29.68
N THR A 7 -5.52 -7.61 -28.93
CA THR A 7 -4.79 -8.06 -27.76
C THR A 7 -5.74 -8.83 -26.85
N THR A 8 -5.32 -10.00 -26.37
CA THR A 8 -5.96 -10.67 -25.23
C THR A 8 -6.22 -9.62 -24.16
N SER A 9 -7.47 -9.52 -23.67
CA SER A 9 -7.82 -8.55 -22.62
C SER A 9 -6.84 -8.69 -21.45
N TYR A 10 -6.34 -7.58 -20.90
CA TYR A 10 -5.44 -7.59 -19.75
C TYR A 10 -6.00 -8.41 -18.57
N ILE A 11 -7.33 -8.50 -18.49
CA ILE A 11 -8.06 -9.35 -17.56
C ILE A 11 -7.80 -10.84 -17.81
N GLU A 12 -7.87 -11.28 -19.07
CA GLU A 12 -7.61 -12.67 -19.45
C GLU A 12 -6.12 -13.03 -19.31
N LEU A 13 -5.22 -12.06 -19.54
CA LEU A 13 -3.79 -12.24 -19.32
C LEU A 13 -3.45 -12.64 -17.87
N LEU A 14 -4.25 -12.15 -16.91
CA LEU A 14 -4.09 -12.38 -15.48
C LEU A 14 -5.02 -13.48 -14.93
N LYS A 15 -5.77 -14.18 -15.79
CA LYS A 15 -6.59 -15.32 -15.39
C LYS A 15 -5.74 -16.36 -14.66
N ASN A 16 -6.18 -16.79 -13.49
CA ASN A 16 -5.51 -17.77 -12.62
C ASN A 16 -4.06 -17.39 -12.26
N HIS A 17 -3.76 -16.11 -12.24
CA HIS A 17 -2.45 -15.63 -11.81
C HIS A 17 -2.42 -15.24 -10.33
N ILE A 18 -3.58 -14.93 -9.74
CA ILE A 18 -3.72 -14.57 -8.33
C ILE A 18 -3.99 -15.85 -7.53
N ASP A 19 -3.08 -16.19 -6.63
CA ASP A 19 -3.24 -17.29 -5.69
C ASP A 19 -3.73 -16.78 -4.32
N LEU A 20 -5.02 -17.01 -4.03
CA LEU A 20 -5.69 -16.52 -2.82
C LEU A 20 -5.22 -17.17 -1.51
N THR A 21 -4.37 -18.21 -1.58
CA THR A 21 -3.79 -18.81 -0.38
C THR A 21 -2.61 -17.98 0.15
N HIS A 22 -1.98 -17.18 -0.72
CA HIS A 22 -0.81 -16.35 -0.39
C HIS A 22 -1.03 -14.86 -0.63
N VAL A 23 -1.87 -14.50 -1.61
CA VAL A 23 -2.09 -13.13 -2.08
C VAL A 23 -3.57 -12.77 -1.92
N PRO A 24 -3.92 -11.76 -1.10
CA PRO A 24 -5.31 -11.40 -0.89
C PRO A 24 -5.91 -10.76 -2.14
N PHE A 25 -7.13 -11.15 -2.44
CA PHE A 25 -7.99 -10.37 -3.32
C PHE A 25 -8.54 -9.17 -2.56
N SER A 26 -8.24 -7.97 -3.05
CA SER A 26 -8.68 -6.69 -2.53
C SER A 26 -9.06 -5.77 -3.70
N ASP A 27 -9.39 -4.53 -3.41
CA ASP A 27 -9.68 -3.53 -4.44
C ASP A 27 -9.12 -2.16 -4.05
N ARG A 28 -9.02 -1.26 -5.04
CA ARG A 28 -8.60 0.12 -4.85
C ARG A 28 -9.45 0.77 -3.76
N GLY A 29 -8.80 1.34 -2.76
CA GLY A 29 -9.46 2.00 -1.64
C GLY A 29 -9.85 1.07 -0.48
N SER A 30 -9.85 -0.26 -0.69
CA SER A 30 -10.30 -1.23 0.32
C SER A 30 -9.26 -1.52 1.38
N ARG A 31 -9.69 -1.80 2.60
CA ARG A 31 -8.87 -2.44 3.65
C ARG A 31 -9.27 -3.90 3.90
N LEU A 32 -10.19 -4.44 3.11
CA LEU A 32 -10.65 -5.82 3.22
C LEU A 32 -9.78 -6.72 2.35
N LEU A 33 -9.41 -7.87 2.90
CA LEU A 33 -8.53 -8.84 2.27
C LEU A 33 -9.21 -10.19 2.22
N VAL A 34 -9.62 -10.63 1.04
CA VAL A 34 -10.23 -11.94 0.83
C VAL A 34 -9.15 -12.96 0.52
N PHE A 35 -9.10 -14.02 1.31
CA PHE A 35 -8.20 -15.16 1.12
C PHE A 35 -9.00 -16.44 0.98
N LYS A 36 -8.38 -17.45 0.36
CA LYS A 36 -8.85 -18.83 0.40
C LYS A 36 -8.08 -19.59 1.49
N THR A 37 -8.81 -20.38 2.27
CA THR A 37 -8.18 -21.30 3.22
C THR A 37 -7.44 -22.40 2.46
N GLU A 38 -6.17 -22.62 2.80
CA GLU A 38 -5.35 -23.65 2.15
C GLU A 38 -6.01 -25.03 2.32
N ASN A 39 -6.07 -25.83 1.25
CA ASN A 39 -6.67 -27.18 1.25
C ASN A 39 -8.15 -27.28 1.66
N HIS A 40 -8.86 -26.16 1.81
CA HIS A 40 -10.29 -26.13 2.14
C HIS A 40 -11.09 -25.26 1.16
N ASP A 41 -12.35 -25.63 0.92
CA ASP A 41 -13.30 -24.86 0.09
C ASP A 41 -14.00 -23.78 0.91
N THR A 42 -13.21 -22.97 1.61
CA THR A 42 -13.68 -21.83 2.41
C THR A 42 -12.82 -20.61 2.18
N LEU A 43 -13.39 -19.44 2.42
CA LEU A 43 -12.72 -18.14 2.39
C LEU A 43 -12.62 -17.56 3.80
N TYR A 44 -11.72 -16.60 3.97
CA TYR A 44 -11.68 -15.76 5.16
C TYR A 44 -11.32 -14.33 4.79
N ILE A 45 -11.75 -13.37 5.62
CA ILE A 45 -11.55 -11.94 5.39
C ILE A 45 -10.72 -11.34 6.52
N LYS A 46 -9.55 -10.77 6.19
CA LYS A 46 -8.71 -9.98 7.11
C LYS A 46 -8.89 -8.48 6.86
N LEU A 47 -8.44 -7.67 7.82
CA LEU A 47 -8.40 -6.21 7.73
C LEU A 47 -6.96 -5.73 7.66
N ALA A 48 -6.65 -4.90 6.66
CA ALA A 48 -5.35 -4.24 6.47
C ALA A 48 -5.22 -3.00 7.35
N GLU A 49 -5.26 -3.18 8.67
CA GLU A 49 -5.38 -2.08 9.65
C GLU A 49 -4.54 -2.33 10.90
N ARG A 50 -3.75 -1.33 11.29
CA ARG A 50 -3.06 -1.32 12.59
C ARG A 50 -3.93 -0.60 13.63
N LEU A 51 -4.64 -1.38 14.44
CA LEU A 51 -5.60 -0.91 15.45
C LEU A 51 -4.96 -0.98 16.84
N THR A 52 -4.04 -0.06 17.09
CA THR A 52 -3.28 0.05 18.34
C THR A 52 -4.16 0.20 19.58
N ALA A 53 -5.32 0.84 19.44
CA ALA A 53 -6.28 0.97 20.55
C ALA A 53 -6.84 -0.38 21.04
N LEU A 54 -6.84 -1.40 20.18
CA LEU A 54 -7.37 -2.73 20.48
C LEU A 54 -6.27 -3.74 20.82
N GLN A 55 -5.18 -3.72 20.06
CA GLN A 55 -4.05 -4.60 20.27
C GLN A 55 -2.74 -3.84 20.07
N PRO A 56 -2.17 -3.30 21.16
CA PRO A 56 -0.90 -2.56 21.12
C PRO A 56 0.24 -3.42 20.56
N GLY A 57 1.18 -2.78 19.86
CA GLY A 57 2.37 -3.42 19.28
C GLY A 57 2.62 -3.00 17.84
N LEU A 58 3.86 -3.20 17.38
CA LEU A 58 4.32 -2.74 16.05
C LEU A 58 3.84 -3.65 14.91
N ASP A 59 3.69 -4.95 15.15
CA ASP A 59 3.43 -5.96 14.12
C ASP A 59 2.21 -6.85 14.43
N THR A 60 1.44 -6.53 15.47
CA THR A 60 0.31 -7.35 15.95
C THR A 60 -0.78 -7.56 14.90
N TYR A 61 -0.95 -6.62 13.97
CA TYR A 61 -1.86 -6.75 12.84
C TYR A 61 -1.58 -7.97 11.97
N ARG A 62 -0.32 -8.45 11.90
CA ARG A 62 0.07 -9.63 11.11
C ARG A 62 -0.61 -10.89 11.62
N PHE A 63 -0.74 -11.00 12.95
CA PHE A 63 -1.23 -12.18 13.66
C PHE A 63 -2.70 -12.10 14.07
N ARG A 64 -3.40 -11.00 13.74
CA ARG A 64 -4.82 -10.85 14.06
C ARG A 64 -5.63 -11.96 13.36
N PRO A 65 -6.55 -12.64 14.08
CA PRO A 65 -7.44 -13.60 13.45
C PRO A 65 -8.29 -12.92 12.36
N PRO A 66 -8.78 -13.68 11.37
CA PRO A 66 -9.69 -13.14 10.37
C PRO A 66 -10.94 -12.53 11.01
N TYR A 67 -11.40 -11.42 10.45
CA TYR A 67 -12.62 -10.74 10.86
C TYR A 67 -13.86 -11.56 10.48
N ILE A 68 -13.90 -12.08 9.25
CA ILE A 68 -14.83 -13.13 8.85
C ILE A 68 -14.02 -14.42 8.66
N GLN A 69 -14.47 -15.49 9.31
CA GLN A 69 -13.88 -16.82 9.29
C GLN A 69 -14.84 -17.79 8.59
N ASP A 70 -14.29 -18.85 7.99
CA ASP A 70 -15.04 -19.96 7.43
C ASP A 70 -16.19 -19.54 6.49
N LEU A 71 -15.98 -18.50 5.67
CA LEU A 71 -16.96 -18.08 4.68
C LEU A 71 -17.10 -19.19 3.64
N THR A 72 -18.24 -19.86 3.69
CA THR A 72 -18.54 -21.12 2.99
C THR A 72 -19.74 -20.91 2.08
N LEU A 73 -19.64 -21.39 0.84
CA LEU A 73 -20.78 -21.45 -0.08
C LEU A 73 -21.67 -22.65 0.32
N ILE A 74 -22.98 -22.44 0.44
CA ILE A 74 -23.91 -23.48 0.90
C ILE A 74 -25.09 -23.66 -0.05
N ASP A 75 -25.69 -24.86 -0.06
CA ASP A 75 -26.95 -25.14 -0.74
C ASP A 75 -28.18 -24.73 0.10
N ALA A 76 -29.37 -25.05 -0.41
CA ALA A 76 -30.65 -24.77 0.23
C ALA A 76 -30.78 -25.38 1.64
N GLU A 77 -30.19 -26.57 1.84
CA GLU A 77 -30.19 -27.30 3.10
C GLU A 77 -29.08 -26.85 4.07
N GLY A 78 -28.20 -25.94 3.65
CA GLY A 78 -27.06 -25.46 4.45
C GLY A 78 -25.82 -26.36 4.39
N MET A 79 -25.73 -27.27 3.43
CA MET A 79 -24.57 -28.11 3.20
C MET A 79 -23.49 -27.35 2.43
N ALA A 80 -22.24 -27.49 2.86
CA ALA A 80 -21.09 -26.86 2.22
C ALA A 80 -20.87 -27.36 0.78
N LEU A 81 -20.51 -26.44 -0.11
CA LEU A 81 -20.22 -26.69 -1.51
C LEU A 81 -18.71 -26.63 -1.76
N ALA A 82 -18.16 -27.71 -2.32
CA ALA A 82 -16.83 -27.69 -2.90
C ALA A 82 -16.81 -26.84 -4.18
N PHE A 83 -15.67 -26.21 -4.48
CA PHE A 83 -15.55 -25.37 -5.67
C PHE A 83 -14.21 -25.50 -6.39
N ASN A 84 -14.23 -25.26 -7.70
CA ASN A 84 -13.03 -24.91 -8.47
C ASN A 84 -12.96 -23.39 -8.61
N LEU A 85 -11.86 -22.80 -8.16
CA LEU A 85 -11.66 -21.35 -8.22
C LEU A 85 -10.98 -20.94 -9.53
N THR A 86 -11.55 -19.93 -10.20
CA THR A 86 -10.87 -19.14 -11.23
C THR A 86 -10.71 -17.71 -10.75
N THR A 87 -9.49 -17.15 -10.84
CA THR A 87 -9.21 -15.77 -10.42
C THR A 87 -9.04 -14.84 -11.61
N TYR A 88 -9.60 -13.64 -11.49
CA TYR A 88 -9.39 -12.51 -12.40
C TYR A 88 -9.10 -11.25 -11.58
N PRO A 89 -8.52 -10.19 -12.18
CA PRO A 89 -8.32 -8.91 -11.49
C PRO A 89 -9.57 -8.32 -10.83
N HIS A 90 -10.73 -8.47 -11.48
CA HIS A 90 -11.99 -7.81 -11.13
C HIS A 90 -12.99 -8.72 -10.41
N GLN A 91 -12.78 -10.05 -10.41
CA GLN A 91 -13.69 -11.01 -9.78
C GLN A 91 -13.02 -12.35 -9.46
N LEU A 92 -13.65 -13.10 -8.56
CA LEU A 92 -13.41 -14.51 -8.31
C LEU A 92 -14.62 -15.31 -8.79
N VAL A 93 -14.39 -16.47 -9.42
CA VAL A 93 -15.45 -17.37 -9.89
C VAL A 93 -15.26 -18.73 -9.23
N PHE A 94 -16.29 -19.21 -8.53
CA PHE A 94 -16.31 -20.46 -7.79
C PHE A 94 -17.29 -21.42 -8.47
N GLU A 95 -16.77 -22.35 -9.27
CA GLU A 95 -17.59 -23.34 -9.95
C GLU A 95 -17.96 -24.46 -8.98
N THR A 96 -19.26 -24.59 -8.67
CA THR A 96 -19.80 -25.61 -7.76
C THR A 96 -20.72 -26.58 -8.49
N ARG A 97 -21.22 -27.60 -7.79
CA ARG A 97 -22.29 -28.48 -8.31
C ARG A 97 -23.63 -27.78 -8.59
N LEU A 98 -23.85 -26.59 -8.04
CA LEU A 98 -25.06 -25.78 -8.24
C LEU A 98 -24.89 -24.71 -9.33
N GLY A 99 -23.70 -24.59 -9.91
CA GLY A 99 -23.32 -23.50 -10.81
C GLY A 99 -22.31 -22.55 -10.17
N ALA A 100 -22.05 -21.45 -10.87
CA ALA A 100 -21.00 -20.50 -10.50
C ALA A 100 -21.50 -19.52 -9.43
N PHE A 101 -20.80 -19.48 -8.30
CA PHE A 101 -20.82 -18.30 -7.44
C PHE A 101 -19.73 -17.34 -7.90
N ARG A 102 -19.94 -16.05 -7.67
CA ARG A 102 -18.97 -15.02 -8.04
C ARG A 102 -18.74 -14.07 -6.89
N LEU A 103 -17.53 -13.54 -6.74
CA LEU A 103 -17.21 -12.52 -5.74
C LEU A 103 -16.50 -11.35 -6.40
N ALA A 104 -16.96 -10.14 -6.11
CA ALA A 104 -16.33 -8.90 -6.53
C ALA A 104 -16.50 -7.83 -5.43
N PHE A 105 -15.66 -6.80 -5.46
CA PHE A 105 -15.87 -5.64 -4.60
C PHE A 105 -16.92 -4.72 -5.22
N ASN A 106 -17.99 -4.40 -4.49
CA ASN A 106 -18.95 -3.37 -4.91
C ASN A 106 -18.42 -1.97 -4.55
N ARG A 107 -17.74 -1.87 -3.40
CA ARG A 107 -17.04 -0.67 -2.90
C ARG A 107 -15.86 -1.10 -2.04
N GLY A 108 -14.99 -0.17 -1.66
CA GLY A 108 -13.85 -0.45 -0.78
C GLY A 108 -14.20 -1.09 0.57
N ASP A 109 -15.45 -0.99 1.01
CA ASP A 109 -15.98 -1.53 2.26
C ASP A 109 -17.05 -2.62 2.06
N THR A 110 -17.35 -3.00 0.81
CA THR A 110 -18.49 -3.86 0.48
C THR A 110 -18.08 -4.95 -0.51
N ILE A 111 -18.19 -6.20 -0.07
CA ILE A 111 -18.01 -7.38 -0.92
C ILE A 111 -19.38 -7.82 -1.44
N ALA A 112 -19.50 -8.04 -2.74
CA ALA A 112 -20.69 -8.62 -3.37
C ALA A 112 -20.42 -10.07 -3.76
N ILE A 113 -21.37 -10.94 -3.44
CA ILE A 113 -21.36 -12.36 -3.78
C ILE A 113 -22.57 -12.63 -4.68
N GLY A 114 -22.30 -12.95 -5.95
CA GLY A 114 -23.29 -13.40 -6.91
C GLY A 114 -23.63 -14.87 -6.70
N LEU A 115 -24.92 -15.19 -6.69
CA LEU A 115 -25.43 -16.56 -6.54
C LEU A 115 -25.65 -17.24 -7.90
N PRO A 116 -25.65 -18.59 -7.95
CA PRO A 116 -26.05 -19.32 -9.15
C PRO A 116 -27.48 -18.98 -9.58
N GLU A 117 -27.72 -18.93 -10.88
CA GLU A 117 -29.04 -18.64 -11.44
C GLU A 117 -30.05 -19.75 -11.13
N ASP A 118 -31.29 -19.33 -10.83
CA ASP A 118 -32.47 -20.18 -10.66
C ASP A 118 -32.29 -21.35 -9.68
N THR A 119 -31.34 -21.23 -8.74
CA THR A 119 -31.01 -22.27 -7.76
C THR A 119 -30.96 -21.68 -6.37
N ASP A 120 -31.68 -22.30 -5.42
CA ASP A 120 -31.64 -21.92 -4.01
C ASP A 120 -30.22 -22.15 -3.46
N ALA A 121 -29.62 -21.09 -2.94
CA ALA A 121 -28.23 -21.15 -2.49
C ALA A 121 -27.92 -20.01 -1.50
N GLY A 122 -26.77 -20.11 -0.83
CA GLY A 122 -26.45 -19.17 0.23
C GLY A 122 -25.00 -19.14 0.64
N ILE A 123 -24.76 -18.45 1.76
CA ILE A 123 -23.47 -18.41 2.43
C ILE A 123 -23.62 -18.72 3.92
N ARG A 124 -22.60 -19.37 4.48
CA ARG A 124 -22.37 -19.47 5.92
C ARG A 124 -21.07 -18.75 6.25
N PHE A 125 -21.02 -18.01 7.35
CA PHE A 125 -19.75 -17.45 7.83
C PHE A 125 -19.75 -17.25 9.34
N ARG A 126 -18.56 -17.04 9.90
CA ARG A 126 -18.33 -16.84 11.33
C ARG A 126 -17.71 -15.48 11.59
N VAL A 127 -18.17 -14.81 12.63
CA VAL A 127 -17.62 -13.52 13.07
C VAL A 127 -17.60 -13.44 14.59
N SER A 128 -16.46 -13.03 15.14
CA SER A 128 -16.32 -12.76 16.57
C SER A 128 -16.77 -11.33 16.86
N THR A 129 -17.90 -11.17 17.52
CA THR A 129 -18.53 -9.86 17.78
C THR A 129 -19.31 -9.87 19.11
N GLN A 130 -19.76 -8.71 19.58
CA GLN A 130 -20.45 -8.56 20.86
C GLN A 130 -21.98 -8.45 20.72
N LEU A 131 -22.49 -7.96 19.58
CA LEU A 131 -23.92 -7.67 19.39
C LEU A 131 -24.40 -8.02 17.97
N TRP A 132 -25.65 -8.46 17.84
CA TRP A 132 -26.31 -8.82 16.57
C TRP A 132 -27.75 -8.29 16.49
N GLN A 133 -28.20 -7.95 15.28
CA GLN A 133 -29.57 -7.57 14.94
C GLN A 133 -30.00 -8.23 13.61
N ARG A 134 -31.20 -8.82 13.56
CA ARG A 134 -31.79 -9.45 12.35
C ARG A 134 -32.67 -8.48 11.56
N THR A 135 -32.70 -8.64 10.23
CA THR A 135 -33.70 -8.05 9.31
C THR A 135 -34.27 -9.12 8.38
N ASP A 136 -35.31 -8.79 7.61
CA ASP A 136 -35.96 -9.73 6.69
C ASP A 136 -35.04 -10.15 5.52
N ASP A 137 -34.19 -9.22 5.07
CA ASP A 137 -33.23 -9.37 3.98
C ASP A 137 -31.81 -9.74 4.45
N GLY A 138 -31.57 -9.85 5.77
CA GLY A 138 -30.27 -10.16 6.34
C GLY A 138 -30.09 -9.72 7.80
N GLY A 139 -29.08 -8.90 8.09
CA GLY A 139 -28.83 -8.44 9.47
C GLY A 139 -27.53 -7.69 9.65
N SER A 140 -27.23 -7.30 10.90
CA SER A 140 -25.99 -6.61 11.27
C SER A 140 -25.38 -7.11 12.58
N LEU A 141 -24.06 -6.96 12.69
CA LEU A 141 -23.19 -7.39 13.78
C LEU A 141 -22.24 -6.25 14.13
N ARG A 142 -22.08 -5.93 15.42
CA ARG A 142 -21.26 -4.77 15.88
C ARG A 142 -19.97 -5.18 16.58
N ALA A 143 -18.84 -4.93 15.94
CA ALA A 143 -17.50 -5.15 16.47
C ALA A 143 -16.59 -3.95 16.16
N VAL A 144 -15.27 -4.17 16.19
CA VAL A 144 -14.22 -3.25 15.72
C VAL A 144 -14.50 -2.68 14.33
N ARG A 145 -15.12 -3.52 13.49
CA ARG A 145 -15.88 -3.10 12.32
C ARG A 145 -17.31 -3.59 12.53
N ASN A 146 -18.28 -2.80 12.13
CA ASN A 146 -19.65 -3.23 11.97
C ASN A 146 -19.77 -4.02 10.66
N LEU A 147 -20.47 -5.15 10.70
CA LEU A 147 -20.80 -5.96 9.54
C LEU A 147 -22.31 -5.91 9.32
N ALA A 148 -22.77 -5.61 8.11
CA ALA A 148 -24.13 -5.88 7.69
C ALA A 148 -24.14 -6.76 6.45
N TYR A 149 -25.03 -7.74 6.43
CA TYR A 149 -25.25 -8.62 5.30
C TYR A 149 -26.66 -8.44 4.77
N HIS A 150 -26.80 -8.36 3.45
CA HIS A 150 -28.09 -8.13 2.78
C HIS A 150 -28.17 -8.96 1.50
N CYS A 151 -29.31 -9.62 1.29
CA CYS A 151 -29.63 -10.35 0.06
C CYS A 151 -30.59 -9.52 -0.80
N SER A 152 -30.36 -9.44 -2.11
CA SER A 152 -31.26 -8.78 -3.05
C SER A 152 -32.50 -9.61 -3.41
N GLY A 153 -32.44 -10.94 -3.21
CA GLY A 153 -33.52 -11.88 -3.49
C GLY A 153 -34.39 -12.22 -2.28
N GLN A 154 -35.40 -13.06 -2.48
CA GLN A 154 -36.23 -13.59 -1.40
C GLN A 154 -35.38 -14.47 -0.48
N VAL A 155 -35.30 -14.11 0.80
CA VAL A 155 -34.58 -14.90 1.80
C VAL A 155 -35.44 -16.08 2.27
N LEU A 156 -34.90 -17.29 2.12
CA LEU A 156 -35.53 -18.54 2.59
C LEU A 156 -35.09 -18.88 4.02
N ARG A 157 -33.81 -18.64 4.33
CA ARG A 157 -33.21 -18.92 5.63
C ARG A 157 -32.29 -17.77 6.03
N ASN A 158 -32.41 -17.33 7.27
CA ASN A 158 -31.57 -16.31 7.88
C ASN A 158 -31.45 -16.65 9.37
N GLU A 159 -30.46 -17.46 9.69
CA GLU A 159 -30.24 -17.98 11.02
C GLU A 159 -28.92 -17.46 11.57
N VAL A 160 -28.94 -17.13 12.86
CA VAL A 160 -27.74 -16.74 13.59
C VAL A 160 -27.66 -17.60 14.85
N GLY A 161 -26.62 -18.41 14.92
CA GLY A 161 -26.27 -19.23 16.08
C GLY A 161 -25.06 -18.66 16.80
N LEU A 162 -24.94 -18.95 18.09
CA LEU A 162 -23.72 -18.69 18.85
C LEU A 162 -22.96 -20.02 19.01
N GLU A 163 -21.78 -20.12 18.43
CA GLU A 163 -20.89 -21.27 18.59
C GLU A 163 -19.60 -20.85 19.28
N ARG A 164 -19.44 -21.28 20.54
CA ARG A 164 -18.36 -20.83 21.44
C ARG A 164 -18.41 -19.30 21.59
N GLU A 165 -17.43 -18.57 21.04
CA GLU A 165 -17.28 -17.11 21.14
C GLU A 165 -17.47 -16.40 19.78
N ALA A 166 -18.11 -17.07 18.81
CA ALA A 166 -18.39 -16.50 17.49
C ALA A 166 -19.85 -16.69 17.10
N TYR A 167 -20.40 -15.70 16.41
CA TYR A 167 -21.70 -15.84 15.76
C TYR A 167 -21.51 -16.52 14.42
N VAL A 168 -22.29 -17.57 14.18
CA VAL A 168 -22.41 -18.27 12.90
C VAL A 168 -23.65 -17.73 12.22
N VAL A 169 -23.48 -17.17 11.03
CA VAL A 169 -24.59 -16.66 10.21
C VAL A 169 -24.79 -17.61 9.04
N GLU A 170 -26.03 -18.02 8.80
CA GLU A 170 -26.46 -18.76 7.61
C GLU A 170 -27.54 -17.96 6.88
N LEU A 171 -27.27 -17.61 5.62
CA LEU A 171 -28.20 -16.89 4.76
C LEU A 171 -28.40 -17.67 3.47
N VAL A 172 -29.64 -18.09 3.20
CA VAL A 172 -30.04 -18.79 1.96
C VAL A 172 -31.10 -17.97 1.26
N ALA A 173 -30.90 -17.72 -0.03
CA ALA A 173 -31.85 -17.05 -0.90
C ALA A 173 -32.55 -18.05 -1.82
N ALA A 174 -33.79 -17.74 -2.17
CA ALA A 174 -34.51 -18.45 -3.23
C ALA A 174 -33.84 -18.19 -4.57
N GLY A 175 -33.81 -19.21 -5.42
CA GLY A 175 -33.28 -19.15 -6.77
C GLY A 175 -33.93 -18.03 -7.58
N GLY A 176 -33.10 -17.31 -8.33
CA GLY A 176 -33.53 -16.21 -9.17
C GLY A 176 -32.40 -15.74 -10.07
N GLN A 177 -32.68 -14.66 -10.79
CA GLN A 177 -31.75 -14.07 -11.75
C GLN A 177 -30.99 -12.92 -11.11
N ASP A 178 -29.69 -12.85 -11.37
CA ASP A 178 -28.82 -11.71 -11.00
C ASP A 178 -28.82 -11.33 -9.50
N LEU A 179 -28.93 -12.36 -8.65
CA LEU A 179 -28.99 -12.19 -7.20
C LEU A 179 -27.61 -11.84 -6.61
N THR A 180 -27.63 -11.06 -5.53
CA THR A 180 -26.44 -10.63 -4.80
C THR A 180 -26.66 -10.72 -3.29
N ILE A 181 -25.63 -11.19 -2.60
CA ILE A 181 -25.44 -10.99 -1.17
C ILE A 181 -24.32 -9.97 -0.97
N HIS A 182 -24.61 -8.85 -0.32
CA HIS A 182 -23.59 -7.87 0.10
C HIS A 182 -23.12 -8.17 1.52
N LEU A 183 -21.81 -8.08 1.74
CA LEU A 183 -21.16 -7.99 3.05
C LEU A 183 -20.56 -6.59 3.19
N ASN A 184 -21.23 -5.71 3.93
CA ASN A 184 -20.78 -4.35 4.22
C ASN A 184 -19.98 -4.33 5.53
N ILE A 185 -18.69 -3.99 5.48
CA ILE A 185 -17.78 -4.01 6.62
C ILE A 185 -17.24 -2.60 6.86
N ARG A 186 -17.83 -1.87 7.81
CA ARG A 186 -17.59 -0.44 8.03
C ARG A 186 -17.19 -0.11 9.46
N ASN A 187 -16.56 1.05 9.65
CA ASN A 187 -16.27 1.57 11.00
C ASN A 187 -17.43 2.43 11.55
N ASP A 188 -18.29 2.96 10.68
CA ASP A 188 -19.38 3.84 11.09
C ASP A 188 -20.65 3.05 11.50
N PRO A 189 -21.55 3.66 12.30
CA PRO A 189 -22.78 3.01 12.77
C PRO A 189 -23.83 2.79 11.67
N ASN A 190 -23.72 3.44 10.50
CA ASN A 190 -24.59 3.26 9.35
C ASN A 190 -24.02 2.19 8.40
N VAL A 191 -23.94 0.97 8.91
CA VAL A 191 -23.37 -0.18 8.20
C VAL A 191 -24.28 -0.67 7.06
N ASN A 192 -25.57 -0.32 7.09
CA ASN A 192 -26.54 -0.76 6.08
C ASN A 192 -26.22 -0.12 4.72
N GLY A 193 -26.34 -0.92 3.67
CA GLY A 193 -26.17 -0.50 2.29
C GLY A 193 -27.23 -1.14 1.41
N MET A 194 -27.71 -0.42 0.40
CA MET A 194 -28.61 -1.02 -0.59
C MET A 194 -27.85 -2.05 -1.42
N THR A 195 -28.48 -3.20 -1.66
CA THR A 195 -28.00 -4.17 -2.63
C THR A 195 -28.22 -3.65 -4.05
N VAL A 196 -27.34 -4.06 -4.96
CA VAL A 196 -27.49 -3.87 -6.40
C VAL A 196 -27.42 -5.25 -7.08
N PRO A 197 -27.94 -5.42 -8.30
CA PRO A 197 -27.77 -6.67 -9.03
C PRO A 197 -26.28 -7.00 -9.22
N PHE A 198 -25.93 -8.30 -9.22
CA PHE A 198 -24.51 -8.70 -9.26
C PHE A 198 -23.84 -8.24 -10.56
N SER A 199 -24.56 -8.34 -11.67
CA SER A 199 -24.12 -7.95 -13.00
C SER A 199 -23.68 -6.48 -13.06
N GLN A 200 -24.34 -5.60 -12.29
CA GLN A 200 -23.95 -4.20 -12.18
C GLN A 200 -22.59 -4.07 -11.49
N THR A 201 -22.39 -4.72 -10.35
CA THR A 201 -21.10 -4.72 -9.64
C THR A 201 -19.99 -5.25 -10.55
N LEU A 202 -20.27 -6.35 -11.26
CA LEU A 202 -19.31 -6.98 -12.14
C LEU A 202 -18.93 -6.09 -13.31
N ALA A 203 -19.90 -5.48 -13.99
CA ALA A 203 -19.67 -4.58 -15.11
C ALA A 203 -18.89 -3.32 -14.69
N GLU A 204 -19.19 -2.78 -13.50
CA GLU A 204 -18.44 -1.66 -12.93
C GLU A 204 -16.99 -2.03 -12.64
N ARG A 205 -16.73 -3.14 -11.93
CA ARG A 205 -15.36 -3.57 -11.62
C ARG A 205 -14.57 -3.96 -12.86
N GLN A 206 -15.20 -4.61 -13.83
CA GLN A 206 -14.55 -4.93 -15.10
C GLN A 206 -14.07 -3.63 -15.78
N ARG A 207 -14.96 -2.64 -15.92
CA ARG A 207 -14.62 -1.34 -16.52
C ARG A 207 -13.51 -0.62 -15.73
N ASP A 208 -13.58 -0.58 -14.41
CA ASP A 208 -12.56 0.10 -13.58
C ASP A 208 -11.17 -0.52 -13.76
N TRP A 209 -11.09 -1.84 -13.92
CA TRP A 209 -9.83 -2.55 -14.18
C TRP A 209 -9.34 -2.37 -15.62
N GLU A 210 -10.24 -2.37 -16.60
CA GLU A 210 -9.90 -2.06 -17.99
C GLU A 210 -9.35 -0.64 -18.12
N GLU A 211 -10.04 0.36 -17.55
CA GLU A 211 -9.60 1.75 -17.54
C GLU A 211 -8.25 1.94 -16.83
N TRP A 212 -7.98 1.16 -15.77
CA TRP A 212 -6.68 1.16 -15.11
C TRP A 212 -5.57 0.64 -16.03
N PHE A 213 -5.76 -0.54 -16.62
CA PHE A 213 -4.75 -1.16 -17.48
C PHE A 213 -4.56 -0.43 -18.81
N ASP A 214 -5.57 0.27 -19.31
CA ASP A 214 -5.46 1.10 -20.51
C ASP A 214 -4.50 2.29 -20.33
N ARG A 215 -4.32 2.77 -19.10
CA ARG A 215 -3.37 3.86 -18.76
C ARG A 215 -1.95 3.35 -18.53
N VAL A 216 -1.79 2.05 -18.30
CA VAL A 216 -0.48 1.45 -18.01
C VAL A 216 0.41 1.50 -19.27
N PRO A 217 1.67 1.95 -19.17
CA PRO A 217 2.59 1.96 -20.31
C PRO A 217 2.77 0.57 -20.92
N ARG A 218 2.90 0.48 -22.24
CA ARG A 218 3.12 -0.82 -22.88
C ARG A 218 4.55 -1.31 -22.65
N VAL A 219 4.68 -2.62 -22.48
CA VAL A 219 5.96 -3.34 -22.40
C VAL A 219 6.00 -4.41 -23.49
N ASP A 220 7.20 -4.90 -23.81
CA ASP A 220 7.39 -6.07 -24.67
C ASP A 220 6.53 -7.26 -24.21
N GLU A 221 5.91 -7.96 -25.15
CA GLU A 221 4.97 -9.05 -24.90
C GLU A 221 5.54 -10.11 -23.96
N ARG A 222 6.84 -10.41 -24.04
CA ARG A 222 7.49 -11.40 -23.16
C ARG A 222 7.44 -11.03 -21.67
N PHE A 223 7.29 -9.75 -21.34
CA PHE A 223 7.20 -9.24 -19.97
C PHE A 223 5.79 -8.88 -19.54
N SER A 224 4.84 -8.83 -20.49
CA SER A 224 3.48 -8.32 -20.29
C SER A 224 2.79 -8.91 -19.06
N ARG A 225 2.77 -10.24 -18.93
CA ARG A 225 2.07 -10.92 -17.83
C ARG A 225 2.56 -10.46 -16.45
N HIS A 226 3.88 -10.46 -16.25
CA HIS A 226 4.48 -10.03 -14.97
C HIS A 226 4.32 -8.53 -14.74
N TYR A 227 4.43 -7.73 -15.81
CA TYR A 227 4.29 -6.28 -15.74
C TYR A 227 2.87 -5.85 -15.34
N TYR A 228 1.83 -6.41 -15.97
CA TYR A 228 0.44 -6.13 -15.59
C TYR A 228 0.07 -6.72 -14.23
N TYR A 229 0.72 -7.81 -13.81
CA TYR A 229 0.59 -8.30 -12.43
C TYR A 229 1.16 -7.31 -11.41
N ALA A 230 2.31 -6.68 -11.67
CA ALA A 230 2.84 -5.64 -10.81
C ALA A 230 1.87 -4.46 -10.68
N TRP A 231 1.27 -4.02 -11.80
CA TRP A 231 0.22 -2.99 -11.79
C TRP A 231 -1.06 -3.41 -11.08
N TRP A 232 -1.41 -4.70 -11.12
CA TRP A 232 -2.48 -5.26 -10.31
C TRP A 232 -2.15 -5.17 -8.82
N VAL A 233 -0.95 -5.61 -8.41
CA VAL A 233 -0.49 -5.52 -7.00
C VAL A 233 -0.52 -4.07 -6.51
N MET A 234 -0.03 -3.12 -7.31
CA MET A 234 -0.05 -1.70 -6.98
C MET A 234 -1.46 -1.20 -6.70
N ARG A 235 -2.41 -1.42 -7.63
CA ARG A 235 -3.81 -1.02 -7.45
C ARG A 235 -4.48 -1.75 -6.28
N ASN A 236 -4.21 -3.04 -6.12
CA ASN A 236 -4.72 -3.88 -5.03
C ASN A 236 -4.27 -3.38 -3.66
N ASN A 237 -3.13 -2.68 -3.59
CA ASN A 237 -2.57 -2.13 -2.35
C ASN A 237 -2.95 -0.66 -2.06
N LEU A 238 -3.73 -0.01 -2.93
CA LEU A 238 -4.28 1.34 -2.66
C LEU A 238 -5.35 1.28 -1.57
N VAL A 239 -5.29 2.21 -0.62
CA VAL A 239 -6.26 2.38 0.46
C VAL A 239 -6.86 3.78 0.42
N ALA A 240 -8.15 3.87 0.77
CA ALA A 240 -8.85 5.14 0.87
C ALA A 240 -8.39 5.91 2.13
N PRO A 241 -8.63 7.22 2.20
CA PRO A 241 -8.38 7.98 3.43
C PRO A 241 -9.07 7.36 4.66
N LEU A 242 -8.33 7.23 5.75
CA LEU A 242 -8.84 6.84 7.07
C LEU A 242 -7.88 7.31 8.17
N GLY A 243 -8.42 8.04 9.16
CA GLY A 243 -7.64 8.49 10.30
C GLY A 243 -6.48 9.42 9.90
N ARG A 244 -5.24 9.04 10.20
CA ARG A 244 -4.03 9.81 9.84
C ARG A 244 -3.64 9.68 8.36
N VAL A 245 -4.13 8.65 7.67
CA VAL A 245 -3.99 8.55 6.21
C VAL A 245 -5.06 9.43 5.58
N THR A 246 -4.72 10.67 5.24
CA THR A 246 -5.66 11.72 4.79
C THR A 246 -5.99 11.67 3.30
N ARG A 247 -5.24 10.89 2.53
CA ARG A 247 -5.30 10.81 1.06
C ARG A 247 -5.30 9.35 0.62
N GLU A 248 -5.69 9.11 -0.63
CA GLU A 248 -5.52 7.78 -1.21
C GLU A 248 -4.02 7.48 -1.37
N ALA A 249 -3.58 6.38 -0.76
CA ALA A 249 -2.18 6.03 -0.67
C ALA A 249 -1.96 4.53 -0.81
N MET A 250 -0.76 4.14 -1.26
CA MET A 250 -0.39 2.74 -1.41
C MET A 250 0.38 2.23 -0.20
N MET A 251 -0.10 1.14 0.38
CA MET A 251 0.68 0.34 1.33
C MET A 251 1.68 -0.55 0.56
N PRO A 252 2.94 -0.71 0.99
CA PRO A 252 3.86 -1.67 0.36
C PRO A 252 3.28 -3.10 0.38
N SER A 253 2.58 -3.47 1.46
CA SER A 253 1.87 -4.74 1.56
C SER A 253 0.70 -4.66 2.52
N LYS A 254 -0.53 -4.90 2.05
CA LYS A 254 -1.70 -5.02 2.94
C LYS A 254 -1.65 -6.21 3.93
N ILE A 255 -0.59 -7.01 3.92
CA ILE A 255 -0.38 -8.13 4.86
C ILE A 255 0.72 -7.80 5.88
N ASN A 256 1.91 -7.47 5.39
CA ASN A 256 3.12 -7.37 6.21
C ASN A 256 3.49 -5.93 6.56
N TYR A 257 3.01 -4.96 5.78
CA TYR A 257 3.36 -3.56 5.86
C TYR A 257 2.07 -2.74 5.67
N VAL A 258 1.20 -2.73 6.70
CA VAL A 258 -0.16 -2.14 6.64
C VAL A 258 -0.22 -0.63 6.97
N GLY A 259 0.75 0.12 6.48
CA GLY A 259 0.89 1.58 6.62
C GLY A 259 1.42 2.21 5.32
N ILE A 260 1.71 3.51 5.36
CA ILE A 260 2.36 4.24 4.26
C ILE A 260 3.77 4.59 4.72
N TRP A 261 4.80 4.07 4.04
CA TRP A 261 6.20 4.33 4.37
C TRP A 261 6.74 5.48 3.53
N ASN A 262 7.59 6.30 4.13
CA ASN A 262 8.08 7.54 3.53
C ASN A 262 8.78 7.31 2.19
N TRP A 263 9.77 6.43 2.16
CA TRP A 263 10.52 6.22 0.91
C TRP A 263 9.74 5.44 -0.12
N ASP A 264 9.01 4.41 0.32
CA ASP A 264 8.11 3.63 -0.53
C ASP A 264 7.12 4.56 -1.23
N ALA A 265 6.55 5.54 -0.53
CA ALA A 265 5.65 6.53 -1.12
C ALA A 265 6.32 7.30 -2.27
N CYS A 266 7.61 7.60 -2.18
CA CYS A 266 8.36 8.21 -3.27
C CYS A 266 8.47 7.27 -4.48
N PHE A 267 8.80 5.99 -4.28
CA PHE A 267 8.89 5.01 -5.36
C PHE A 267 7.52 4.69 -5.99
N HIS A 268 6.48 4.57 -5.17
CA HIS A 268 5.10 4.42 -5.61
C HIS A 268 4.68 5.61 -6.48
N ALA A 269 5.02 6.84 -6.09
CA ALA A 269 4.73 8.04 -6.89
C ALA A 269 5.35 7.97 -8.29
N LEU A 270 6.61 7.52 -8.40
CA LEU A 270 7.29 7.39 -9.71
C LEU A 270 6.58 6.42 -10.64
N ALA A 271 6.01 5.34 -10.12
CA ALA A 271 5.19 4.45 -10.91
C ALA A 271 3.86 5.13 -11.27
N TYR A 272 3.13 5.67 -10.29
CA TYR A 272 1.81 6.26 -10.50
C TYR A 272 1.79 7.47 -11.44
N ARG A 273 2.92 8.17 -11.63
CA ARG A 273 3.03 9.27 -12.62
C ARG A 273 2.59 8.86 -14.04
N HIS A 274 2.67 7.56 -14.34
CA HIS A 274 2.30 7.02 -15.65
C HIS A 274 0.80 6.75 -15.81
N VAL A 275 0.02 6.68 -14.72
CA VAL A 275 -1.41 6.29 -14.75
C VAL A 275 -2.35 7.32 -14.14
N ASP A 276 -1.89 8.07 -13.13
CA ASP A 276 -2.68 9.04 -12.38
C ASP A 276 -1.73 10.01 -11.65
N ALA A 277 -1.51 11.19 -12.24
CA ALA A 277 -0.57 12.18 -11.72
C ALA A 277 -0.98 12.73 -10.35
N GLU A 278 -2.28 12.87 -10.09
CA GLU A 278 -2.77 13.36 -8.80
C GLU A 278 -2.63 12.28 -7.72
N LEU A 279 -2.89 11.01 -8.04
CA LEU A 279 -2.57 9.90 -7.15
C LEU A 279 -1.07 9.85 -6.83
N ALA A 280 -0.21 10.08 -7.82
CA ALA A 280 1.25 10.13 -7.63
C ALA A 280 1.66 11.26 -6.67
N ARG A 281 1.16 12.48 -6.88
CA ARG A 281 1.38 13.62 -5.97
C ARG A 281 0.86 13.34 -4.56
N ASN A 282 -0.29 12.68 -4.44
CA ASN A 282 -0.88 12.32 -3.16
C ASN A 282 -0.04 11.34 -2.35
N GLN A 283 0.82 10.51 -2.97
CA GLN A 283 1.77 9.69 -2.22
C GLN A 283 2.76 10.57 -1.43
N LEU A 284 3.29 11.63 -2.06
CA LEU A 284 4.21 12.56 -1.40
C LEU A 284 3.48 13.42 -0.36
N ARG A 285 2.31 13.95 -0.71
CA ARG A 285 1.49 14.77 0.20
C ARG A 285 1.10 14.01 1.48
N THR A 286 0.84 12.70 1.39
CA THR A 286 0.49 11.87 2.56
C THR A 286 1.57 11.94 3.65
N MET A 287 2.85 11.95 3.25
CA MET A 287 3.97 12.04 4.18
C MET A 287 4.21 13.48 4.64
N ILE A 288 4.10 14.45 3.72
CA ILE A 288 4.27 15.89 4.03
C ILE A 288 3.20 16.40 5.00
N ASP A 289 1.95 15.95 4.86
CA ASP A 289 0.83 16.27 5.77
C ASP A 289 1.15 15.87 7.23
N CYS A 290 2.09 14.94 7.43
CA CYS A 290 2.54 14.44 8.72
C CYS A 290 3.89 15.02 9.17
N GLN A 291 4.42 16.05 8.49
CA GLN A 291 5.69 16.68 8.87
C GLN A 291 5.61 17.32 10.27
N LEU A 292 6.63 17.09 11.08
CA LEU A 292 6.73 17.61 12.45
C LEU A 292 7.14 19.09 12.51
N PRO A 293 6.95 19.77 13.66
CA PRO A 293 7.32 21.18 13.82
C PRO A 293 8.81 21.50 13.59
N ASP A 294 9.70 20.55 13.88
CA ASP A 294 11.15 20.66 13.67
C ASP A 294 11.59 20.40 12.21
N GLY A 295 10.67 19.94 11.35
CA GLY A 295 10.93 19.68 9.94
C GLY A 295 11.07 18.19 9.59
N MET A 296 11.10 17.27 10.55
CA MET A 296 11.18 15.85 10.26
C MET A 296 9.93 15.36 9.51
N ILE A 297 10.11 14.61 8.44
CA ILE A 297 9.04 13.79 7.85
C ILE A 297 9.14 12.38 8.47
N PRO A 298 8.06 11.84 9.03
CA PRO A 298 8.09 10.57 9.78
C PRO A 298 8.46 9.37 8.90
N ASP A 299 8.81 8.25 9.55
CA ASP A 299 9.10 6.97 8.89
C ASP A 299 7.87 6.38 8.20
N ALA A 300 6.75 6.30 8.93
CA ALA A 300 5.53 5.69 8.44
C ALA A 300 4.25 6.35 9.00
N VAL A 301 3.15 6.23 8.26
CA VAL A 301 1.81 6.70 8.63
C VAL A 301 0.84 5.51 8.60
N TYR A 302 0.21 5.22 9.72
CA TYR A 302 -0.85 4.22 9.88
C TYR A 302 -2.20 4.91 10.09
N ASP A 303 -3.31 4.16 10.10
CA ASP A 303 -4.64 4.75 10.31
C ASP A 303 -4.74 5.52 11.65
N GLU A 304 -4.17 4.99 12.73
CA GLU A 304 -4.28 5.57 14.09
C GLU A 304 -3.03 6.35 14.54
N GLU A 305 -1.88 6.16 13.88
CA GLU A 305 -0.57 6.58 14.40
C GLU A 305 0.36 7.10 13.29
N VAL A 306 1.18 8.10 13.64
CA VAL A 306 2.33 8.55 12.83
C VAL A 306 3.59 8.07 13.55
N VAL A 307 4.42 7.28 12.86
CA VAL A 307 5.66 6.70 13.40
C VAL A 307 6.81 7.64 13.10
N ALA A 308 7.13 8.48 14.09
CA ALA A 308 8.25 9.42 14.07
C ALA A 308 9.42 8.98 14.97
N SER A 309 9.18 8.00 15.85
CA SER A 309 10.18 7.45 16.75
C SER A 309 9.86 5.98 17.01
N ILE A 310 10.87 5.18 17.32
CA ILE A 310 10.71 3.78 17.72
C ILE A 310 11.51 3.50 18.98
N GLU A 311 11.20 2.39 19.66
CA GLU A 311 11.92 1.94 20.87
C GLU A 311 12.85 0.74 20.61
N HIS A 312 12.80 0.16 19.41
CA HIS A 312 13.55 -1.02 19.02
C HIS A 312 14.37 -0.78 17.74
N PRO A 313 15.65 -1.21 17.69
CA PRO A 313 16.45 -1.81 18.77
C PRO A 313 16.73 -0.93 19.99
N PHE A 314 16.62 0.39 19.85
CA PHE A 314 16.71 1.36 20.95
C PHE A 314 15.84 2.58 20.63
N LYS A 315 15.67 3.48 21.61
CA LYS A 315 14.84 4.67 21.44
C LYS A 315 15.52 5.70 20.56
N ALA A 316 14.94 5.98 19.39
CA ALA A 316 15.43 7.03 18.49
C ALA A 316 14.29 7.60 17.65
N GLU A 317 14.49 8.81 17.14
CA GLU A 317 13.70 9.34 16.02
C GLU A 317 14.01 8.54 14.76
N VAL A 318 12.97 8.23 13.99
CA VAL A 318 13.08 7.45 12.76
C VAL A 318 12.36 8.15 11.61
N THR A 319 13.03 8.14 10.47
CA THR A 319 12.56 8.73 9.21
C THR A 319 12.95 7.78 8.07
N LYS A 320 13.05 8.29 6.85
CA LYS A 320 13.69 7.61 5.71
C LYS A 320 14.55 8.60 4.92
N PRO A 321 15.42 8.12 4.04
CA PRO A 321 16.35 8.99 3.35
C PRO A 321 15.64 10.00 2.41
N PRO A 322 16.21 11.21 2.26
CA PRO A 322 15.54 12.34 1.66
C PRO A 322 15.61 12.29 0.13
N ILE A 323 14.72 11.53 -0.52
CA ILE A 323 14.63 11.47 -1.99
C ILE A 323 13.48 12.29 -2.58
N MET A 324 12.61 12.84 -1.73
CA MET A 324 11.28 13.28 -2.12
C MET A 324 11.28 14.45 -3.11
N ALA A 325 12.26 15.36 -3.03
CA ALA A 325 12.39 16.47 -3.99
C ALA A 325 12.69 15.95 -5.40
N TRP A 326 13.55 14.93 -5.52
CA TRP A 326 13.82 14.28 -6.80
C TRP A 326 12.60 13.56 -7.34
N ALA A 327 11.88 12.84 -6.48
CA ALA A 327 10.64 12.17 -6.88
C ALA A 327 9.61 13.17 -7.41
N ALA A 328 9.43 14.31 -6.73
CA ALA A 328 8.53 15.38 -7.15
C ALA A 328 8.89 15.96 -8.53
N LEU A 329 10.18 16.20 -8.80
CA LEU A 329 10.62 16.63 -10.13
C LEU A 329 10.33 15.59 -11.20
N LYS A 330 10.47 14.29 -10.91
CA LYS A 330 10.08 13.24 -11.84
C LYS A 330 8.59 13.19 -12.13
N LEU A 331 7.74 13.59 -11.19
CA LEU A 331 6.31 13.78 -11.46
C LEU A 331 6.10 14.98 -12.36
N HIS A 332 6.71 16.12 -12.03
CA HIS A 332 6.58 17.37 -12.76
C HIS A 332 7.11 17.26 -14.21
N GLU A 333 8.16 16.49 -14.46
CA GLU A 333 8.66 16.18 -15.82
C GLU A 333 7.60 15.50 -16.69
N THR A 334 6.69 14.72 -16.09
CA THR A 334 5.64 13.96 -16.80
C THR A 334 4.32 14.75 -16.88
N ASP A 335 3.96 15.43 -15.79
CA ASP A 335 2.74 16.24 -15.64
C ASP A 335 3.11 17.54 -14.89
N PRO A 336 3.49 18.61 -15.61
CA PRO A 336 3.93 19.86 -15.01
C PRO A 336 2.84 20.51 -14.15
N ASP A 337 3.20 20.83 -12.91
CA ASP A 337 2.34 21.50 -11.93
C ASP A 337 3.20 22.37 -11.00
N ASP A 338 3.28 23.67 -11.31
CA ASP A 338 4.02 24.66 -10.51
C ASP A 338 3.37 24.91 -9.15
N ALA A 339 2.05 24.74 -9.05
CA ALA A 339 1.33 24.93 -7.80
C ALA A 339 1.69 23.81 -6.81
N PHE A 340 1.81 22.57 -7.29
CA PHE A 340 2.33 21.47 -6.48
C PHE A 340 3.78 21.70 -6.07
N LEU A 341 4.64 22.19 -6.96
CA LEU A 341 6.02 22.53 -6.59
C LEU A 341 6.09 23.60 -5.50
N ALA A 342 5.28 24.65 -5.63
CA ALA A 342 5.17 25.71 -4.62
C ALA A 342 4.63 25.18 -3.27
N GLU A 343 3.67 24.26 -3.31
CA GLU A 343 3.08 23.61 -2.13
C GLU A 343 4.14 22.85 -1.32
N ILE A 344 4.97 22.04 -1.97
CA ILE A 344 5.90 21.13 -1.29
C ILE A 344 7.28 21.74 -1.01
N TYR A 345 7.65 22.85 -1.65
CA TYR A 345 9.00 23.40 -1.58
C TYR A 345 9.44 23.68 -0.14
N ILE A 346 8.66 24.48 0.61
CA ILE A 346 9.00 24.85 2.00
C ILE A 346 9.06 23.62 2.94
N PRO A 347 8.08 22.69 2.91
CA PRO A 347 8.21 21.42 3.63
C PRO A 347 9.52 20.68 3.34
N LEU A 348 9.91 20.55 2.08
CA LEU A 348 11.13 19.83 1.70
C LEU A 348 12.42 20.57 2.11
N VAL A 349 12.41 21.91 2.09
CA VAL A 349 13.51 22.73 2.64
C VAL A 349 13.67 22.47 4.14
N ARG A 350 12.57 22.44 4.89
CA ARG A 350 12.59 22.13 6.34
C ARG A 350 13.10 20.73 6.62
N TRP A 351 12.71 19.75 5.83
CA TRP A 351 13.19 18.37 5.99
C TRP A 351 14.67 18.23 5.67
N ASN A 352 15.16 18.90 4.63
CA ASN A 352 16.59 18.98 4.36
C ASN A 352 17.35 19.63 5.52
N ALA A 353 16.82 20.72 6.09
CA ALA A 353 17.45 21.39 7.23
C ALA A 353 17.50 20.51 8.49
N TRP A 354 16.45 19.72 8.75
CA TRP A 354 16.39 18.78 9.86
C TRP A 354 17.55 17.76 9.81
N TRP A 355 17.84 17.19 8.65
CA TRP A 355 18.96 16.24 8.50
C TRP A 355 20.30 16.83 8.97
N PHE A 356 20.68 18.02 8.48
CA PHE A 356 21.92 18.69 8.88
C PHE A 356 21.88 19.27 10.31
N SER A 357 20.70 19.43 10.92
CA SER A 357 20.60 20.02 12.26
C SER A 357 20.57 18.96 13.36
N MET A 358 20.10 17.75 13.03
CA MET A 358 19.83 16.68 13.99
C MET A 358 20.68 15.42 13.75
N ASN A 359 21.44 15.36 12.64
CA ASN A 359 22.16 14.16 12.22
C ASN A 359 23.54 14.49 11.60
N ASP A 360 24.17 15.57 12.06
CA ASP A 360 25.54 16.02 11.67
C ASP A 360 26.21 16.45 12.98
N ASP A 361 26.60 15.46 13.79
CA ASP A 361 26.94 15.67 15.22
C ASP A 361 28.23 16.47 15.41
N ASP A 362 29.17 16.37 14.47
CA ASP A 362 30.45 17.06 14.49
C ASP A 362 30.47 18.36 13.64
N ALA A 363 29.35 18.64 12.95
CA ALA A 363 29.14 19.80 12.09
C ALA A 363 30.15 19.91 10.94
N ASP A 364 30.66 18.78 10.46
CA ASP A 364 31.56 18.73 9.31
C ASP A 364 30.81 18.87 7.97
N GLY A 365 29.47 18.78 7.96
CA GLY A 365 28.64 18.90 6.77
C GLY A 365 28.40 17.59 6.02
N LEU A 366 28.73 16.45 6.63
CA LEU A 366 28.31 15.11 6.27
C LEU A 366 27.31 14.61 7.32
N VAL A 367 26.26 13.96 6.83
CA VAL A 367 25.16 13.48 7.66
C VAL A 367 25.34 11.99 7.97
N GLN A 368 24.89 11.59 9.14
CA GLN A 368 24.89 10.23 9.63
C GLN A 368 23.48 9.64 9.79
N TYR A 369 23.37 8.32 9.76
CA TYR A 369 22.19 7.62 10.26
C TYR A 369 22.36 7.32 11.74
N ASN A 370 21.42 7.81 12.55
CA ASN A 370 21.35 7.52 13.98
C ASN A 370 20.60 6.22 14.31
N HIS A 371 19.86 5.65 13.34
CA HIS A 371 19.09 4.42 13.52
C HIS A 371 19.03 3.61 12.22
N PRO A 372 19.19 2.27 12.24
CA PRO A 372 19.19 1.43 11.03
C PRO A 372 17.96 1.64 10.16
N TYR A 373 16.77 1.74 10.78
CA TYR A 373 15.52 1.92 10.05
C TYR A 373 15.50 3.21 9.22
N SER A 374 16.20 4.27 9.65
CA SER A 374 16.26 5.51 8.87
C SER A 374 17.02 5.37 7.55
N SER A 375 17.83 4.31 7.38
CA SER A 375 18.49 3.98 6.13
C SER A 375 17.63 3.18 5.15
N GLY A 376 16.61 2.48 5.66
CA GLY A 376 15.88 1.46 4.91
C GLY A 376 16.64 0.13 4.71
N LEU A 377 17.78 -0.04 5.37
CA LEU A 377 18.68 -1.20 5.26
C LEU A 377 18.87 -1.85 6.64
N ASP A 378 17.77 -2.22 7.27
CA ASP A 378 17.65 -2.54 8.70
C ASP A 378 18.69 -3.56 9.23
N ASP A 379 19.07 -4.54 8.42
CA ASP A 379 20.02 -5.63 8.75
C ASP A 379 21.34 -5.53 7.98
N SER A 380 21.68 -4.35 7.46
CA SER A 380 22.95 -4.10 6.79
C SER A 380 24.14 -4.42 7.72
N PRO A 381 25.21 -5.06 7.22
CA PRO A 381 26.43 -5.31 7.99
C PRO A 381 27.14 -4.03 8.46
N LEU A 382 26.75 -2.85 7.98
CA LEU A 382 27.21 -1.57 8.53
C LEU A 382 26.91 -1.44 10.03
N TRP A 383 25.77 -1.97 10.47
CA TRP A 383 25.31 -1.83 11.86
C TRP A 383 26.06 -2.76 12.83
N ASP A 384 26.81 -3.74 12.34
CA ASP A 384 27.66 -4.60 13.17
C ASP A 384 28.81 -3.81 13.84
N TYR A 385 29.13 -2.62 13.28
CA TYR A 385 30.18 -1.74 13.78
C TYR A 385 29.66 -0.70 14.78
N GLY A 386 28.34 -0.57 14.93
CA GLY A 386 27.70 0.41 15.81
C GLY A 386 26.98 1.52 15.06
N MET A 387 26.34 2.39 15.84
CA MET A 387 25.64 3.59 15.38
C MET A 387 26.18 4.78 16.19
N PRO A 388 26.21 6.01 15.63
CA PRO A 388 25.74 6.39 14.29
C PRO A 388 26.70 5.97 13.16
N VAL A 389 26.21 5.95 11.92
CA VAL A 389 27.03 5.68 10.72
C VAL A 389 26.91 6.81 9.71
N GLU A 390 28.02 7.45 9.40
CA GLU A 390 28.16 8.36 8.26
C GLU A 390 28.31 7.54 6.99
N SER A 391 27.23 7.45 6.22
CA SER A 391 27.19 6.57 5.06
C SER A 391 27.21 7.37 3.74
N PRO A 392 27.85 6.86 2.68
CA PRO A 392 27.87 7.52 1.37
C PRO A 392 26.47 7.71 0.76
N ASP A 393 25.52 6.82 1.06
CA ASP A 393 24.18 6.87 0.48
C ASP A 393 23.35 8.06 1.03
N ILE A 394 23.29 8.29 2.36
CA ILE A 394 22.54 9.44 2.92
C ILE A 394 23.03 10.77 2.37
N ASN A 395 24.34 10.92 2.28
CA ASN A 395 24.98 12.12 1.74
C ASN A 395 24.75 12.27 0.22
N THR A 396 24.68 11.15 -0.51
CA THR A 396 24.24 11.13 -1.91
C THR A 396 22.79 11.58 -2.04
N TYR A 397 21.88 11.05 -1.21
CA TYR A 397 20.47 11.46 -1.23
C TYR A 397 20.32 12.94 -0.93
N LEU A 398 21.04 13.48 0.04
CA LEU A 398 21.05 14.91 0.35
C LEU A 398 21.61 15.76 -0.78
N CYS A 399 22.67 15.30 -1.47
CA CYS A 399 23.15 15.95 -2.68
C CYS A 399 22.05 16.04 -3.75
N VAL A 400 21.36 14.92 -4.02
CA VAL A 400 20.27 14.84 -5.00
C VAL A 400 19.06 15.67 -4.57
N GLN A 401 18.70 15.65 -3.29
CA GLN A 401 17.63 16.45 -2.68
C GLN A 401 17.91 17.94 -2.86
N MET A 402 19.11 18.41 -2.50
CA MET A 402 19.51 19.81 -2.68
C MET A 402 19.57 20.20 -4.16
N GLY A 403 20.12 19.35 -5.02
CA GLY A 403 20.09 19.58 -6.47
C GLY A 403 18.67 19.69 -7.02
N SER A 404 17.74 18.91 -6.48
CA SER A 404 16.32 18.96 -6.86
C SER A 404 15.62 20.20 -6.32
N LEU A 405 15.88 20.57 -5.06
CA LEU A 405 15.41 21.83 -4.48
C LEU A 405 15.90 23.04 -5.28
N ALA A 406 17.11 22.99 -5.84
CA ALA A 406 17.60 24.05 -6.71
C ALA A 406 16.74 24.23 -7.97
N VAL A 407 16.41 23.12 -8.64
CA VAL A 407 15.58 23.13 -9.85
C VAL A 407 14.16 23.60 -9.52
N ILE A 408 13.59 23.17 -8.39
CA ILE A 408 12.27 23.63 -7.93
C ILE A 408 12.30 25.15 -7.67
N ALA A 409 13.31 25.64 -6.93
CA ALA A 409 13.45 27.07 -6.62
C ALA A 409 13.53 27.91 -7.91
N GLU A 410 14.31 27.49 -8.89
CA GLU A 410 14.43 28.17 -10.19
C GLU A 410 13.11 28.16 -10.97
N ALA A 411 12.38 27.04 -10.98
CA ALA A 411 11.05 26.95 -11.58
C ALA A 411 10.05 27.92 -10.93
N LEU A 412 10.22 28.20 -9.63
CA LEU A 412 9.42 29.16 -8.87
C LEU A 412 9.94 30.62 -8.95
N GLY A 413 10.97 30.88 -9.77
CA GLY A 413 11.56 32.22 -9.93
C GLY A 413 12.47 32.67 -8.78
N MET A 414 12.99 31.73 -7.99
CA MET A 414 13.83 31.95 -6.82
C MET A 414 15.33 31.67 -7.13
N ASP A 415 15.85 32.28 -8.19
CA ASP A 415 17.19 31.98 -8.75
C ASP A 415 18.34 32.04 -7.72
N SER A 416 18.28 32.98 -6.77
CA SER A 416 19.30 33.10 -5.73
C SER A 416 19.31 31.91 -4.77
N GLU A 417 18.14 31.37 -4.43
CA GLU A 417 18.01 30.15 -3.64
C GLU A 417 18.44 28.93 -4.46
N GLY A 418 18.06 28.87 -5.74
CA GLY A 418 18.53 27.84 -6.67
C GLY A 418 20.05 27.74 -6.70
N ALA A 419 20.72 28.88 -6.92
CA ALA A 419 22.18 28.95 -6.91
C ALA A 419 22.80 28.57 -5.55
N MET A 420 22.15 28.90 -4.43
CA MET A 420 22.59 28.47 -3.11
C MET A 420 22.52 26.95 -2.98
N TRP A 421 21.40 26.32 -3.34
CA TRP A 421 21.23 24.88 -3.27
C TRP A 421 22.26 24.12 -4.12
N ARG A 422 22.53 24.59 -5.35
CA ARG A 422 23.58 24.02 -6.20
C ARG A 422 24.96 24.05 -5.54
N ARG A 423 25.33 25.17 -4.92
CA ARG A 423 26.60 25.28 -4.19
C ARG A 423 26.68 24.28 -3.02
N ARG A 424 25.59 24.09 -2.27
CA ARG A 424 25.56 23.12 -1.16
C ARG A 424 25.65 21.68 -1.66
N ALA A 425 24.96 21.35 -2.76
CA ALA A 425 25.05 20.04 -3.42
C ALA A 425 26.48 19.73 -3.90
N SER A 426 27.18 20.68 -4.53
CA SER A 426 28.57 20.46 -4.93
C SER A 426 29.53 20.37 -3.74
N ALA A 427 29.28 21.13 -2.67
CA ALA A 427 30.11 21.08 -1.47
C ALA A 427 30.07 19.71 -0.79
N ILE A 428 28.89 19.09 -0.64
CA ILE A 428 28.78 17.76 -0.02
C ILE A 428 29.45 16.67 -0.85
N VAL A 429 29.44 16.78 -2.20
CA VAL A 429 30.19 15.85 -3.07
C VAL A 429 31.68 15.94 -2.79
N GLN A 430 32.22 17.16 -2.66
CA GLN A 430 33.65 17.31 -2.36
C GLN A 430 34.03 16.74 -1.00
N ARG A 431 33.16 16.87 0.01
CA ARG A 431 33.35 16.25 1.33
C ARG A 431 33.36 14.73 1.23
N MET A 432 32.38 14.12 0.57
CA MET A 432 32.37 12.67 0.33
C MET A 432 33.64 12.18 -0.39
N ILE A 433 34.17 12.93 -1.36
CA ILE A 433 35.43 12.57 -2.03
C ILE A 433 36.62 12.65 -1.07
N ASN A 434 36.66 13.65 -0.20
CA ASN A 434 37.77 13.80 0.75
C ASN A 434 37.74 12.74 1.85
N ASP A 435 36.56 12.42 2.36
CA ASP A 435 36.40 11.73 3.64
C ASP A 435 36.00 10.26 3.46
N PHE A 436 35.22 9.93 2.43
CA PHE A 436 34.75 8.56 2.20
C PHE A 436 35.54 7.81 1.12
N TRP A 437 36.10 8.48 0.11
CA TRP A 437 36.78 7.81 -1.00
C TRP A 437 38.03 7.04 -0.56
N ASP A 438 38.12 5.77 -0.96
CA ASP A 438 39.31 4.95 -0.81
C ASP A 438 39.84 4.53 -2.20
N GLU A 439 40.99 5.07 -2.57
CA GLU A 439 41.65 4.80 -3.86
C GLU A 439 42.01 3.31 -4.04
N ASN A 440 42.28 2.59 -2.95
CA ASN A 440 42.70 1.19 -3.04
C ASN A 440 41.52 0.27 -3.36
N SER A 441 40.36 0.49 -2.74
CA SER A 441 39.13 -0.27 -3.02
C SER A 441 38.37 0.27 -4.24
N GLY A 442 38.59 1.52 -4.62
CA GLY A 442 37.82 2.20 -5.66
C GLY A 442 36.37 2.42 -5.25
N THR A 443 36.11 2.61 -3.95
CA THR A 443 34.77 2.79 -3.39
C THR A 443 34.75 3.89 -2.33
N PHE A 444 33.56 4.42 -2.03
CA PHE A 444 33.34 5.34 -0.91
C PHE A 444 33.00 4.52 0.34
N ARG A 445 33.81 4.56 1.38
CA ARG A 445 33.59 3.83 2.65
C ARG A 445 32.67 4.61 3.58
N ALA A 446 31.82 3.88 4.29
CA ALA A 446 31.07 4.44 5.41
C ALA A 446 31.98 4.56 6.64
N LEU A 447 31.68 5.51 7.52
CA LEU A 447 32.44 5.76 8.74
C LEU A 447 31.59 5.53 9.99
N HIS A 448 32.22 5.05 11.05
CA HIS A 448 31.70 5.06 12.43
C HIS A 448 32.82 5.57 13.34
N ASP A 449 32.53 6.55 14.20
CA ASP A 449 33.52 7.23 15.06
C ASP A 449 34.76 7.73 14.27
N HIS A 450 34.52 8.31 13.09
CA HIS A 450 35.55 8.75 12.11
C HIS A 450 36.52 7.64 11.66
N GLN A 451 36.18 6.36 11.88
CA GLN A 451 36.92 5.22 11.37
C GLN A 451 36.18 4.57 10.21
N PRO A 452 36.87 4.22 9.12
CA PRO A 452 36.26 3.48 8.03
C PRO A 452 35.75 2.12 8.47
N ILE A 453 34.52 1.80 8.07
CA ILE A 453 33.93 0.47 8.22
C ILE A 453 34.44 -0.43 7.10
N ASP A 454 35.01 -1.60 7.46
CA ASP A 454 35.56 -2.57 6.52
C ASP A 454 34.48 -3.50 5.94
N VAL A 455 33.45 -2.89 5.34
CA VAL A 455 32.31 -3.57 4.73
C VAL A 455 32.04 -2.93 3.38
N THR A 456 31.93 -3.77 2.35
CA THR A 456 31.50 -3.34 1.03
C THR A 456 30.06 -3.77 0.78
N THR A 457 29.22 -2.79 0.51
CA THR A 457 27.81 -2.90 0.12
C THR A 457 27.60 -2.16 -1.21
N PRO A 458 26.47 -2.37 -1.91
CA PRO A 458 26.13 -1.57 -3.09
C PRO A 458 26.10 -0.05 -2.81
N PHE A 459 25.90 0.36 -1.55
CA PHE A 459 25.77 1.75 -1.14
C PHE A 459 27.09 2.52 -1.16
N ASN A 460 28.22 1.82 -1.13
CA ASN A 460 29.54 2.42 -1.30
C ASN A 460 29.79 2.99 -2.71
N LEU A 461 28.90 2.68 -3.67
CA LEU A 461 28.93 3.20 -5.05
C LEU A 461 27.87 4.28 -5.31
N TYR A 462 27.03 4.61 -4.33
CA TYR A 462 25.95 5.57 -4.52
C TYR A 462 26.39 6.97 -4.96
N PRO A 463 27.56 7.50 -4.54
CA PRO A 463 28.03 8.80 -5.01
C PRO A 463 28.14 8.93 -6.53
N LEU A 464 28.20 7.82 -7.29
CA LEU A 464 28.10 7.83 -8.76
C LEU A 464 26.81 8.50 -9.26
N TRP A 465 25.71 8.40 -8.51
CA TRP A 465 24.43 8.99 -8.87
C TRP A 465 24.46 10.53 -8.85
N THR A 466 25.39 11.14 -8.12
CA THR A 466 25.52 12.61 -8.06
C THR A 466 25.85 13.23 -9.42
N GLY A 467 26.47 12.46 -10.33
CA GLY A 467 26.94 12.93 -11.63
C GLY A 467 28.02 14.02 -11.56
N GLN A 468 28.66 14.19 -10.39
CA GLN A 468 29.61 15.27 -10.08
C GLN A 468 31.01 14.76 -9.69
N LEU A 469 31.24 13.44 -9.78
CA LEU A 469 32.55 12.84 -9.54
C LEU A 469 33.53 13.14 -10.70
N PRO A 470 34.85 13.20 -10.42
CA PRO A 470 35.88 13.58 -11.40
C PRO A 470 36.07 12.60 -12.58
#